data_AF-A0A523X695-F1
#
_entry.id   AF-A0A523X695-F1
#
_cell.length_a   1.000
_cell.length_b   1.000
_cell.length_c   1.000
_cell.angle_alpha   90.00
_cell.angle_beta   90.00
_cell.angle_gamma   90.00
#
_symmetry.space_group_name_H-M   'P 1'
#
loop_
_entity.id
_entity.type
_entity.pdbx_description
1 polymer ?
#
loop_
_entity_poly.entity_id
_entity_poly.type
_entity_poly.pdbx_seq_one_letter_code
_entity_poly.pdbx_strand_id
1 'polypeptide(L)'
;MIDKKLIGEETAKAFMESKEKKEISPEQLDKLIKWAEAKKFWIKAAIGKKGALRSQLGIKKGETIPKSLLRKIVKAEIGTKVNGITVTAQLKKRASLALSLGKMKK
;
A
#
# COMPACT_ATOMS: atom_id res chain seq x y z
N MET A 1 15.41 -10.89 -50.04
CA MET A 1 14.91 -9.65 -49.42
C MET A 1 13.65 -10.01 -48.66
N ILE A 2 13.62 -9.87 -47.34
CA ILE A 2 12.41 -10.16 -46.54
C ILE A 2 11.51 -8.94 -46.66
N ASP A 3 10.31 -9.13 -47.20
CA ASP A 3 9.35 -8.07 -47.44
C ASP A 3 8.99 -7.35 -46.14
N LYS A 4 9.32 -6.05 -46.04
CA LYS A 4 8.97 -5.17 -44.92
C LYS A 4 7.47 -5.17 -44.59
N LYS A 5 6.64 -5.59 -45.56
CA LYS A 5 5.19 -5.72 -45.43
C LYS A 5 4.77 -6.83 -44.46
N LEU A 6 5.49 -7.97 -44.44
CA LEU A 6 5.25 -9.08 -43.50
C LEU A 6 5.56 -8.67 -42.04
N ILE A 7 6.65 -7.91 -41.84
CA ILE A 7 7.09 -7.44 -40.52
C ILE A 7 6.05 -6.50 -39.89
N GLY A 8 5.37 -5.70 -40.72
CA GLY A 8 4.30 -4.80 -40.28
C GLY A 8 3.04 -5.53 -39.79
N GLU A 9 2.67 -6.65 -40.41
CA GLU A 9 1.50 -7.43 -40.02
C GLU A 9 1.73 -8.22 -38.74
N GLU A 10 2.90 -8.83 -38.56
CA GLU A 10 3.25 -9.54 -37.31
C GLU A 10 3.35 -8.58 -36.11
N THR A 11 3.92 -7.39 -36.31
CA THR A 11 4.00 -6.36 -35.25
C THR A 11 2.64 -5.76 -34.90
N ALA A 12 1.75 -5.57 -35.89
CA ALA A 12 0.37 -5.14 -35.64
C ALA A 12 -0.43 -6.21 -34.87
N LYS A 13 -0.23 -7.49 -35.19
CA LYS A 13 -0.89 -8.61 -34.51
C LYS A 13 -0.42 -8.74 -33.06
N ALA A 14 0.89 -8.64 -32.82
CA ALA A 14 1.47 -8.62 -31.47
C ALA A 14 1.03 -7.40 -30.64
N PHE A 15 0.84 -6.24 -31.28
CA PHE A 15 0.32 -5.03 -30.64
C PHE A 15 -1.16 -5.17 -30.26
N MET A 16 -1.98 -5.75 -31.13
CA MET A 16 -3.39 -6.05 -30.84
C MET A 16 -3.53 -7.10 -29.73
N GLU A 17 -2.73 -8.16 -29.78
CA GLU A 17 -2.70 -9.20 -28.74
C GLU A 17 -2.20 -8.66 -27.38
N SER A 18 -1.30 -7.67 -27.39
CA SER A 18 -0.88 -6.95 -26.17
C SER A 18 -1.97 -6.00 -25.64
N LYS A 19 -2.85 -5.50 -26.51
CA LYS A 19 -4.00 -4.67 -26.14
C LYS A 19 -5.13 -5.51 -25.54
N GLU A 20 -5.28 -6.75 -25.98
CA GLU A 20 -6.24 -7.74 -25.45
C GLU A 20 -5.81 -8.26 -24.07
N LYS A 21 -4.50 -8.45 -23.85
CA LYS A 21 -3.92 -8.79 -22.52
C LYS A 21 -4.02 -7.67 -21.47
N LYS A 22 -4.54 -6.49 -21.82
CA LYS A 22 -4.89 -5.42 -20.87
C LYS A 22 -6.26 -5.59 -20.22
N GLU A 23 -7.06 -6.54 -20.67
CA GLU A 23 -8.32 -6.86 -20.01
C GLU A 23 -8.03 -7.69 -18.76
N ILE A 24 -8.16 -7.03 -17.61
CA ILE A 24 -8.13 -7.68 -16.30
C ILE A 24 -9.26 -8.71 -16.30
N SER A 25 -8.93 -10.00 -16.12
CA SER A 25 -9.94 -11.07 -16.07
C SER A 25 -11.01 -10.73 -15.02
N PRO A 26 -12.30 -11.06 -15.24
CA PRO A 26 -13.37 -10.82 -14.27
C PRO A 26 -13.04 -11.34 -12.86
N GLU A 27 -12.31 -12.47 -12.77
CA GLU A 27 -11.85 -13.05 -11.50
C GLU A 27 -10.78 -12.19 -10.81
N GLN A 28 -9.89 -11.58 -11.60
CA GLN A 28 -8.88 -10.66 -11.09
C GLN A 28 -9.54 -9.35 -10.62
N LEU A 29 -10.58 -8.89 -11.32
CA LEU A 29 -11.35 -7.71 -10.94
C LEU A 29 -12.08 -7.94 -9.61
N ASP A 30 -12.77 -9.08 -9.45
CA ASP A 30 -13.46 -9.45 -8.20
C ASP A 30 -12.47 -9.52 -7.02
N LYS A 31 -11.32 -10.16 -7.23
CA LYS A 31 -10.26 -10.24 -6.22
C LYS A 31 -9.74 -8.85 -5.80
N LEU A 32 -9.60 -7.92 -6.75
CA LEU A 32 -9.19 -6.54 -6.47
C LEU A 32 -10.26 -5.76 -5.71
N ILE A 33 -11.53 -5.90 -6.09
CA ILE A 33 -12.66 -5.27 -5.39
C ILE A 33 -12.71 -5.75 -3.95
N LYS A 34 -12.69 -7.07 -3.74
CA LYS A 34 -12.69 -7.67 -2.40
C LYS A 34 -11.50 -7.22 -1.54
N TRP A 35 -10.32 -7.12 -2.15
CA TRP A 35 -9.13 -6.57 -1.46
C TRP A 35 -9.30 -5.09 -1.10
N ALA A 36 -9.88 -4.28 -2.00
CA ALA A 36 -10.13 -2.86 -1.77
C ALA A 36 -11.16 -2.64 -0.65
N GLU A 37 -12.23 -3.45 -0.61
CA GLU A 37 -13.23 -3.43 0.46
C GLU A 37 -12.63 -3.80 1.82
N ALA A 38 -11.86 -4.89 1.88
CA ALA A 38 -11.17 -5.30 3.10
C ALA A 38 -10.22 -4.21 3.60
N LYS A 39 -9.50 -3.55 2.68
CA LYS A 39 -8.62 -2.42 2.99
C LYS A 39 -9.40 -1.21 3.51
N LYS A 40 -10.52 -0.86 2.88
CA LYS A 40 -11.41 0.24 3.32
C LYS A 40 -11.94 -0.01 4.73
N PHE A 41 -12.38 -1.24 5.01
CA PHE A 41 -12.86 -1.65 6.33
C PHE A 41 -11.76 -1.54 7.39
N TRP A 42 -10.55 -2.01 7.09
CA TRP A 42 -9.41 -1.90 8.00
C TRP A 42 -9.04 -0.45 8.30
N ILE A 43 -8.99 0.43 7.29
CA ILE A 43 -8.71 1.86 7.48
C ILE A 43 -9.79 2.50 8.35
N LYS A 44 -11.07 2.23 8.09
CA LYS A 44 -12.19 2.76 8.89
C LYS A 44 -12.07 2.33 10.36
N ALA A 45 -11.78 1.05 10.62
CA ALA A 45 -11.55 0.55 11.97
C ALA A 45 -10.32 1.17 12.65
N ALA A 46 -9.24 1.39 11.89
CA ALA A 46 -8.01 2.01 12.40
C ALA A 46 -8.21 3.49 12.76
N ILE A 47 -9.01 4.24 11.98
CA ILE A 47 -9.35 5.64 12.25
C ILE A 47 -10.31 5.75 13.44
N GLY A 48 -11.26 4.80 13.57
CA GLY A 48 -12.22 4.78 14.68
C GLY A 48 -11.57 4.68 16.07
N LYS A 49 -10.43 4.00 16.17
CA LYS A 49 -9.64 3.90 17.42
C LYS A 49 -8.58 5.01 17.50
N LYS A 50 -9.03 6.26 17.62
CA LYS A 50 -8.15 7.43 17.79
C LYS A 50 -7.19 7.21 18.96
N GLY A 51 -5.89 7.38 18.72
CA GLY A 51 -4.87 7.28 19.77
C GLY A 51 -4.22 5.90 19.94
N ALA A 52 -4.71 4.83 19.29
CA ALA A 52 -4.11 3.49 19.41
C ALA A 52 -2.60 3.47 19.05
N LEU A 53 -2.21 4.20 18.00
CA LEU A 53 -0.80 4.33 17.62
C LEU A 53 0.02 5.13 18.66
N ARG A 54 -0.57 6.13 19.32
CA ARG A 54 0.10 6.90 20.37
C ARG A 54 0.34 6.05 21.61
N SER A 55 -0.69 5.36 22.08
CA SER A 55 -0.60 4.46 23.23
C SER A 55 0.43 3.37 23.02
N GLN A 56 0.48 2.79 21.80
CA GLN A 56 1.45 1.77 21.45
C GLN A 56 2.90 2.30 21.35
N LEU A 57 3.06 3.61 21.12
CA LEU A 57 4.35 4.29 21.09
C LEU A 57 4.75 4.94 22.43
N GLY A 58 3.89 4.85 23.47
CA GLY A 58 4.11 5.54 24.74
C GLY A 58 4.03 7.07 24.64
N ILE A 59 3.43 7.61 23.57
CA ILE A 59 3.35 9.05 23.32
C ILE A 59 2.10 9.61 23.99
N LYS A 60 2.24 10.74 24.70
CA LYS A 60 1.10 11.34 25.43
C LYS A 60 -0.01 11.79 24.48
N LYS A 61 -1.25 11.81 24.97
CA LYS A 61 -2.39 12.34 24.22
C LYS A 61 -2.14 13.83 23.94
N GLY A 62 -2.24 14.23 22.68
CA GLY A 62 -1.99 15.61 22.25
C GLY A 62 -0.59 15.83 21.66
N GLU A 63 0.39 14.97 21.97
CA GLU A 63 1.72 15.08 21.40
C GLU A 63 1.75 14.62 19.93
N THR A 64 2.60 15.29 19.16
CA THR A 64 2.82 14.97 17.75
C THR A 64 3.75 13.77 17.65
N ILE A 65 3.33 12.72 16.93
CA ILE A 65 4.20 11.57 16.69
C ILE A 65 5.33 11.98 15.73
N PRO A 66 6.61 11.84 16.11
CA PRO A 66 7.71 12.25 15.24
C PRO A 66 7.71 11.47 13.92
N LYS A 67 7.77 12.19 12.79
CA LYS A 67 7.84 11.57 11.45
C LYS A 67 9.07 10.65 11.31
N SER A 68 10.18 11.00 11.95
CA SER A 68 11.41 10.19 11.99
C SER A 68 11.18 8.82 12.64
N LEU A 69 10.46 8.78 13.76
CA LEU A 69 10.10 7.54 14.45
C LEU A 69 9.20 6.65 13.58
N LEU A 70 8.18 7.24 12.95
CA LEU A 70 7.30 6.52 12.02
C LEU A 70 8.09 5.91 10.85
N ARG A 71 9.03 6.66 10.26
CA ARG A 71 9.90 6.15 9.20
C ARG A 71 10.80 5.02 9.67
N LYS A 72 11.37 5.10 10.87
CA LYS A 72 12.17 4.02 11.47
C LYS A 72 11.35 2.73 11.60
N ILE A 73 10.13 2.82 12.13
CA ILE A 73 9.23 1.67 12.29
C ILE A 73 8.85 1.05 10.93
N VAL A 74 8.59 1.88 9.91
CA VAL A 74 8.27 1.38 8.56
C VAL A 74 9.46 0.69 7.90
N LYS A 75 10.68 1.16 8.13
CA LYS A 75 11.90 0.53 7.57
C LYS A 75 12.34 -0.71 8.34
N ALA A 76 12.11 -0.74 9.65
CA ALA A 76 12.51 -1.83 10.51
C ALA A 76 11.85 -3.17 10.12
N GLU A 77 12.58 -4.25 10.34
CA GLU A 77 12.10 -5.62 10.16
C GLU A 77 11.11 -6.00 11.26
N ILE A 78 10.21 -6.93 10.94
CA ILE A 78 9.23 -7.42 11.89
C ILE A 78 9.97 -8.22 12.97
N GLY A 79 9.65 -7.98 14.24
CA GLY A 79 10.33 -8.60 15.39
C GLY A 79 11.48 -7.76 15.96
N THR A 80 11.95 -6.74 15.24
CA THR A 80 12.99 -5.84 15.77
C THR A 80 12.41 -4.85 16.79
N LYS A 81 13.24 -4.37 17.72
CA LYS A 81 12.84 -3.32 18.66
C LYS A 81 13.22 -1.95 18.12
N VAL A 82 12.23 -1.06 18.00
CA VAL A 82 12.45 0.36 17.71
C VAL A 82 11.99 1.15 18.93
N ASN A 83 12.91 1.89 19.55
CA ASN A 83 12.61 2.72 20.71
C ASN A 83 11.98 1.94 21.89
N GLY A 84 12.46 0.72 22.11
CA GLY A 84 11.96 -0.20 23.14
C GLY A 84 10.70 -0.98 22.75
N ILE A 85 10.10 -0.73 21.58
CA ILE A 85 8.86 -1.34 21.14
C ILE A 85 9.11 -2.36 20.03
N THR A 86 8.57 -3.56 20.17
CA THR A 86 8.65 -4.59 19.14
C THR A 86 7.82 -4.21 17.91
N VAL A 87 8.46 -4.22 16.75
CA VAL A 87 7.85 -3.93 15.46
C VAL A 87 7.00 -5.12 15.02
N THR A 88 5.69 -4.93 15.07
CA THR A 88 4.72 -5.90 14.53
C THR A 88 4.23 -5.48 13.15
N ALA A 89 3.70 -6.43 12.37
CA ALA A 89 3.07 -6.12 11.09
C ALA A 89 1.94 -5.08 11.22
N GLN A 90 1.17 -5.14 12.32
CA GLN A 90 0.11 -4.19 12.60
C GLN A 90 0.65 -2.79 12.91
N LEU A 91 1.73 -2.69 13.71
CA LEU A 91 2.38 -1.42 14.02
C LEU A 91 2.93 -0.77 12.74
N LYS A 92 3.56 -1.56 11.88
CA LYS A 92 4.12 -1.12 10.59
C LYS A 92 3.02 -0.56 9.66
N LYS A 93 1.90 -1.27 9.54
CA LYS A 93 0.73 -0.81 8.75
C LYS A 93 0.16 0.50 9.30
N ARG A 94 0.01 0.64 10.63
CA ARG A 94 -0.48 1.86 11.28
C ARG A 94 0.48 3.05 11.08
N ALA A 95 1.78 2.81 11.22
CA ALA A 95 2.81 3.83 11.01
C ALA A 95 2.83 4.33 9.55
N SER A 96 2.70 3.40 8.59
CA SER A 96 2.57 3.74 7.18
C SER A 96 1.31 4.57 6.89
N LEU A 97 0.17 4.20 7.47
CA LEU A 97 -1.08 4.96 7.33
C LEU A 97 -0.92 6.38 7.90
N ALA A 98 -0.32 6.52 9.08
CA ALA A 98 -0.09 7.83 9.70
C ALA A 98 0.82 8.73 8.83
N LEU A 99 1.86 8.16 8.20
CA LEU A 99 2.70 8.89 7.25
C LEU A 99 1.91 9.34 6.02
N SER A 100 1.02 8.50 5.48
CA SER A 100 0.17 8.85 4.33
C SER A 100 -0.84 9.93 4.67
N LEU A 101 -1.53 9.81 5.81
CA LEU A 101 -2.50 10.80 6.28
C LEU A 101 -1.83 12.16 6.54
N GLY A 102 -0.62 12.17 7.10
CA GLY A 102 0.15 13.40 7.32
C GLY A 102 0.68 14.07 6.04
N LYS A 103 0.52 13.44 4.87
CA LYS A 103 0.85 14.02 3.55
C LYS A 103 -0.38 14.54 2.80
N MET A 104 -1.59 14.19 3.23
CA MET A 104 -2.80 14.72 2.61
C MET A 104 -2.91 16.21 2.93
N LYS A 105 -3.12 17.04 1.90
CA LYS A 105 -3.46 18.45 2.08
C LYS A 105 -4.84 18.51 2.76
N LYS A 106 -4.97 19.41 3.75
CA LYS A 106 -6.22 19.61 4.49
C LYS A 106 -7.32 20.11 3.56
#